data_AF-A0A941UGF9-F1
#
_entry.id   AF-A0A941UGF9-F1
#
_cell.length_a   1.000
_cell.length_b   1.000
_cell.length_c   1.000
_cell.angle_alpha   90.00
_cell.angle_beta   90.00
_cell.angle_gamma   90.00
#
_symmetry.space_group_name_H-M   'P 1'
#
loop_
_entity.id
_entity.type
_entity.pdbx_description
1 polymer ?
#
loop_
_entity_poly.entity_id
_entity_poly.type
_entity_poly.pdbx_seq_one_letter_code
_entity_poly.pdbx_strand_id
1 'polypeptide(L)'
;SMKRLEVDEKGFDEMDRRLLLTIIEKFDGGPVGLETLAAALGEEKDTLEDVYEPYLIQEGFLDRTPRGRVATKLCFEYFGIKRSVPGQERLL
;
A
#
# COMPACT_ATOMS: atom_id res chain seq x y z
N SER A 1 -9.55 -27.65 -0.57
CA SER A 1 -10.51 -26.67 -0.02
C SER A 1 -10.05 -25.30 -0.48
N MET A 2 -10.64 -24.78 -1.55
CA MET A 2 -10.28 -23.47 -2.11
C MET A 2 -10.83 -22.41 -1.16
N LYS A 3 -9.96 -21.79 -0.34
CA LYS A 3 -10.30 -20.53 0.33
C LYS A 3 -10.61 -19.54 -0.79
N ARG A 4 -11.89 -19.24 -1.01
CA ARG A 4 -12.31 -18.11 -1.82
C ARG A 4 -11.69 -16.88 -1.16
N LEU A 5 -10.60 -16.38 -1.73
CA LEU A 5 -10.04 -15.10 -1.35
C LEU A 5 -11.19 -14.09 -1.52
N GLU A 6 -11.49 -13.36 -0.47
CA GLU A 6 -12.49 -12.30 -0.44
C GLU A 6 -11.94 -11.12 -1.22
N VAL A 7 -11.97 -11.29 -2.55
CA VAL A 7 -11.56 -10.32 -3.54
C VAL A 7 -12.60 -9.21 -3.56
N ASP A 8 -12.17 -7.96 -3.39
CA ASP A 8 -13.07 -6.82 -3.45
C ASP A 8 -13.42 -6.42 -4.90
N GLU A 9 -14.20 -5.35 -5.06
CA GLU A 9 -14.65 -4.88 -6.37
C GLU A 9 -13.50 -4.49 -7.31
N LYS A 10 -12.30 -4.20 -6.76
CA LYS A 10 -11.10 -3.87 -7.51
C LYS A 10 -10.21 -5.06 -7.80
N GLY A 11 -10.55 -6.26 -7.32
CA GLY A 11 -9.67 -7.41 -7.52
C GLY A 11 -8.65 -7.59 -6.40
N PHE A 12 -8.67 -6.76 -5.34
CA PHE A 12 -7.71 -6.90 -4.25
C PHE A 12 -8.06 -8.04 -3.33
N ASP A 13 -7.06 -8.88 -3.06
CA ASP A 13 -7.14 -9.86 -2.00
C ASP A 13 -6.76 -9.26 -0.63
N GLU A 14 -6.67 -10.11 0.39
CA GLU A 14 -6.30 -9.68 1.73
C GLU A 14 -4.90 -9.07 1.79
N MET A 15 -3.95 -9.62 1.03
CA MET A 15 -2.56 -9.19 1.06
C MET A 15 -2.35 -7.86 0.35
N ASP A 16 -3.03 -7.65 -0.79
CA ASP A 16 -3.05 -6.36 -1.49
C ASP A 16 -3.49 -5.22 -0.57
N ARG A 17 -4.61 -5.42 0.13
CA ARG A 17 -5.13 -4.45 1.10
C ARG A 17 -4.16 -4.24 2.25
N ARG A 18 -3.60 -5.31 2.82
CA ARG A 18 -2.62 -5.22 3.92
C ARG A 18 -1.37 -4.45 3.50
N LEU A 19 -0.85 -4.68 2.30
CA LEU A 19 0.31 -3.97 1.77
C LEU A 19 0.03 -2.47 1.70
N LEU A 20 -1.06 -2.09 1.03
CA LEU A 20 -1.42 -0.68 0.83
C LEU A 20 -1.75 0.03 2.17
N LEU A 21 -2.55 -0.60 3.03
CA LEU A 21 -2.89 -0.04 4.35
C LEU A 21 -1.67 0.07 5.25
N THR A 22 -0.73 -0.87 5.20
CA THR A 22 0.53 -0.76 5.95
C THR A 22 1.32 0.47 5.52
N ILE A 23 1.39 0.77 4.21
CA ILE A 23 2.06 1.98 3.73
C ILE A 23 1.33 3.24 4.22
N ILE A 24 0.00 3.26 4.16
CA ILE A 24 -0.81 4.40 4.59
C ILE A 24 -0.71 4.64 6.09
N GLU A 25 -0.99 3.63 6.91
CA GLU A 25 -1.21 3.77 8.35
C GLU A 25 0.09 3.74 9.16
N LYS A 26 1.07 2.92 8.74
CA LYS A 26 2.32 2.75 9.50
C LYS A 26 3.43 3.69 9.04
N PHE A 27 3.36 4.15 7.80
CA PHE A 27 4.40 4.95 7.16
C PHE A 27 3.89 6.27 6.58
N ASP A 28 2.70 6.72 6.99
CA ASP A 28 2.07 7.98 6.55
C ASP A 28 1.99 8.13 5.01
N GLY A 29 1.80 7.00 4.30
CA GLY A 29 1.79 6.94 2.85
C GLY A 29 3.16 6.75 2.19
N GLY A 30 4.24 6.60 2.96
CA GLY A 30 5.61 6.39 2.49
C GLY A 30 6.44 7.69 2.37
N PRO A 31 7.68 7.61 1.82
CA PRO A 31 8.29 6.44 1.20
C PRO A 31 8.78 5.40 2.23
N VAL A 32 8.54 4.11 1.96
CA VAL A 32 9.04 2.97 2.75
C VAL A 32 9.90 2.02 1.90
N GLY A 33 11.03 1.57 2.43
CA GLY A 33 11.89 0.59 1.77
C GLY A 33 11.26 -0.81 1.70
N LEU A 34 11.59 -1.59 0.66
CA LEU A 34 11.01 -2.93 0.46
C LEU A 34 11.25 -3.85 1.67
N GLU A 35 12.49 -3.90 2.16
CA GLU A 35 12.88 -4.73 3.30
C GLU A 35 12.06 -4.37 4.56
N THR A 36 11.84 -3.08 4.78
CA THR A 36 11.03 -2.58 5.91
C THR A 36 9.56 -2.94 5.75
N LEU A 37 9.02 -2.84 4.54
CA LEU A 37 7.64 -3.20 4.24
C LEU A 37 7.41 -4.71 4.39
N ALA A 38 8.32 -5.53 3.85
CA ALA A 38 8.34 -6.98 3.99
C ALA A 38 8.36 -7.41 5.46
N ALA A 39 9.28 -6.84 6.26
CA ALA A 39 9.35 -7.08 7.69
C ALA A 39 8.08 -6.65 8.45
N ALA A 40 7.43 -5.56 8.02
CA ALA A 40 6.17 -5.11 8.63
C ALA A 40 4.98 -6.04 8.31
N LEU A 41 5.00 -6.71 7.17
CA LEU A 41 3.94 -7.62 6.71
C LEU A 41 4.18 -9.08 7.12
N GLY A 42 5.41 -9.43 7.51
CA GLY A 42 5.82 -10.81 7.77
C GLY A 42 5.98 -11.63 6.51
N GLU A 43 6.29 -10.96 5.39
CA GLU A 43 6.40 -11.56 4.05
C GLU A 43 7.85 -11.51 3.53
N GLU A 44 8.14 -12.35 2.55
CA GLU A 44 9.41 -12.25 1.81
C GLU A 44 9.35 -11.08 0.82
N LYS A 45 10.47 -10.36 0.71
CA LYS A 45 10.57 -9.19 -0.15
C LYS A 45 10.33 -9.51 -1.63
N ASP A 46 10.83 -10.67 -2.08
CA ASP A 46 10.73 -11.12 -3.47
C ASP A 46 9.28 -11.45 -3.80
N THR A 47 8.53 -12.02 -2.84
CA THR A 47 7.08 -12.21 -2.97
C THR A 47 6.35 -10.88 -3.16
N LEU A 48 6.69 -9.84 -2.38
CA LEU A 48 6.09 -8.52 -2.57
C LEU A 48 6.39 -7.96 -3.96
N GLU A 49 7.66 -7.98 -4.37
CA GLU A 49 8.15 -7.41 -5.63
C GLU A 49 7.63 -8.15 -6.88
N ASP A 50 7.60 -9.49 -6.85
CA ASP A 50 7.31 -10.30 -8.03
C ASP A 50 5.83 -10.69 -8.15
N VAL A 51 5.09 -10.75 -7.02
CA VAL A 51 3.70 -11.21 -7.00
C VAL A 51 2.71 -10.06 -6.84
N TYR A 52 2.89 -9.21 -5.83
CA TYR A 52 1.86 -8.24 -5.44
C TYR A 52 2.05 -6.85 -6.08
N GLU A 53 3.27 -6.30 -6.04
CA GLU A 53 3.56 -4.96 -6.58
C GLU A 53 3.16 -4.76 -8.04
N PRO A 54 3.35 -5.71 -8.99
CA PRO A 54 3.07 -5.48 -10.40
C PRO A 54 1.63 -5.03 -10.65
N TYR A 55 0.66 -5.65 -9.97
CA TYR A 55 -0.75 -5.30 -10.10
C TYR A 55 -1.06 -3.93 -9.48
N LEU A 56 -0.60 -3.69 -8.25
CA LEU A 56 -0.86 -2.45 -7.52
C LEU A 56 -0.25 -1.23 -8.20
N ILE A 57 0.91 -1.39 -8.85
CA ILE A 57 1.54 -0.34 -9.66
C ILE A 57 0.75 -0.12 -10.94
N GLN A 58 0.36 -1.19 -11.65
CA GLN A 58 -0.40 -1.09 -12.90
C GLN A 58 -1.75 -0.38 -12.70
N GLU A 59 -2.46 -0.68 -11.61
CA GLU A 59 -3.73 -0.05 -11.27
C GLU A 59 -3.56 1.35 -10.63
N GLY A 60 -2.31 1.79 -10.40
CA GLY A 60 -2.00 3.14 -9.94
C GLY A 60 -2.20 3.37 -8.43
N PHE A 61 -2.19 2.31 -7.62
CA PHE A 61 -2.32 2.39 -6.15
C PHE A 61 -0.98 2.55 -5.44
N LEU A 62 0.10 2.10 -6.08
CA LEU A 62 1.45 2.08 -5.52
C LEU A 62 2.44 2.72 -6.49
N ASP A 63 3.25 3.65 -6.00
CA ASP A 63 4.39 4.19 -6.73
C ASP A 63 5.71 3.61 -6.18
N ARG A 64 6.59 3.20 -7.08
CA ARG A 64 7.99 2.88 -6.76
C ARG A 64 8.86 4.11 -7.02
N THR A 65 9.55 4.57 -5.99
CA THR A 65 10.51 5.68 -6.07
C THR A 65 11.91 5.21 -5.65
N PRO A 66 12.98 5.96 -5.97
CA PRO A 66 14.33 5.65 -5.46
C PRO A 66 14.43 5.62 -3.93
N ARG A 67 13.50 6.28 -3.23
CA ARG A 67 13.44 6.34 -1.76
C ARG A 67 12.58 5.23 -1.14
N GLY A 68 11.83 4.49 -1.94
CA GLY A 68 10.88 3.48 -1.46
C GLY A 68 9.52 3.55 -2.12
N ARG A 69 8.57 2.80 -1.57
CA ARG A 69 7.18 2.67 -2.02
C ARG A 69 6.32 3.75 -1.40
N VAL A 70 5.42 4.32 -2.19
CA VAL A 70 4.52 5.41 -1.78
C VAL A 70 3.10 5.05 -2.18
N ALA A 71 2.15 5.18 -1.26
CA ALA A 71 0.73 5.05 -1.56
C ALA A 71 0.27 6.28 -2.36
N THR A 72 -0.35 6.04 -3.52
CA THR A 72 -0.80 7.12 -4.38
C THR A 72 -2.05 7.80 -3.84
N LYS A 73 -2.43 8.94 -4.41
CA LYS A 73 -3.70 9.59 -4.10
C LYS A 73 -4.90 8.66 -4.30
N LEU A 74 -4.90 7.86 -5.38
CA LEU A 74 -5.95 6.89 -5.67
C LEU A 74 -6.10 5.86 -4.54
N CYS A 75 -4.99 5.41 -3.97
CA CYS A 75 -5.00 4.49 -2.84
C CYS A 75 -5.69 5.07 -1.60
N PHE A 76 -5.35 6.31 -1.24
CA PHE A 76 -6.02 7.01 -0.14
C PHE A 76 -7.53 7.18 -0.40
N GLU A 77 -7.92 7.56 -1.61
CA GLU A 77 -9.33 7.73 -1.99
C GLU A 77 -10.10 6.40 -1.92
N TYR A 78 -9.49 5.31 -2.38
CA TYR A 78 -10.08 3.99 -2.35
C TYR A 78 -10.40 3.50 -0.93
N PHE A 79 -9.48 3.69 0.01
CA PHE A 79 -9.71 3.34 1.42
C PHE A 79 -10.49 4.40 2.19
N GLY A 80 -10.86 5.53 1.56
CA GLY A 80 -11.54 6.64 2.23
C GLY A 80 -10.70 7.33 3.31
N ILE A 81 -9.38 7.21 3.23
CA ILE A 81 -8.44 7.76 4.23
C ILE A 81 -7.98 9.15 3.77
N LYS A 82 -8.10 10.15 4.67
CA LYS A 82 -7.55 11.48 4.41
C LYS A 82 -6.05 11.45 4.60
N ARG A 83 -5.31 11.87 3.58
CA ARG A 83 -3.86 12.05 3.69
C ARG A 83 -3.56 13.14 4.72
N SER A 84 -2.87 12.76 5.80
CA SER A 84 -2.24 13.71 6.73
C SER A 84 -1.12 14.40 5.96
N VAL A 85 -1.34 15.65 5.55
CA VAL A 85 -0.26 16.47 4.98
C VAL A 85 0.51 17.07 6.16
N PRO A 86 1.79 16.70 6.40
CA PRO A 86 2.56 17.35 7.45
C PRO A 86 2.66 18.85 7.14
N GLY A 87 2.13 19.70 8.01
CA GLY A 87 2.07 21.15 7.82
C GLY A 87 0.68 21.75 7.59
N GLN A 88 -0.38 20.94 7.56
CA GLN A 88 -1.76 21.45 7.54
C GLN A 88 -2.42 21.39 8.94
N GLU A 89 -1.65 21.71 9.98
CA GLU A 89 -2.23 22.08 11.28
C GLU A 89 -2.83 23.49 11.17
N ARG A 90 -4.16 23.53 11.14
CA ARG A 90 -5.05 24.65 11.52
C ARG A 90 -4.47 26.06 11.39
N LEU A 91 -4.71 26.66 10.22
CA LEU A 91 -5.21 28.04 10.18
C LEU A 91 -6.71 27.98 10.46
N LEU A 92 -7.09 27.89 11.74
CA LEU A 92 -8.42 28.23 12.25
C LEU A 92 -8.24 29.02 13.54
#